data_AF-A0A920RCK8-F1
#
_entry.id   AF-A0A920RCK8-F1
#
_cell.length_a   1.000
_cell.length_b   1.000
_cell.length_c   1.000
_cell.angle_alpha   90.00
_cell.angle_beta   90.00
_cell.angle_gamma   90.00
#
_symmetry.space_group_name_H-M   'P 1'
#
loop_
_entity.id
_entity.type
_entity.pdbx_description
1 polymer ?
#
loop_
_entity_poly.entity_id
_entity_poly.type
_entity_poly.pdbx_seq_one_letter_code
_entity_poly.pdbx_strand_id
1 'polypeptide(L)' 'MTIRKRLEALDLSLPAPRKPAFSYQAVVVDQGLAWVSGQLPWQGGFDGFGTHRESWCGG' A
#
# COMPACT_ATOMS: atom_id res chain seq x y z
N MET A 1 -16.09 -10.78 -15.67
CA MET A 1 -16.06 -9.79 -14.56
C MET A 1 -14.62 -9.63 -14.09
N THR A 2 -14.07 -8.42 -14.00
CA THR A 2 -12.67 -8.19 -13.60
C THR A 2 -12.55 -7.92 -12.10
N ILE A 3 -11.35 -8.08 -11.51
CA ILE A 3 -11.09 -7.72 -10.10
C ILE A 3 -11.41 -6.23 -9.87
N ARG A 4 -11.04 -5.36 -10.81
CA ARG A 4 -11.34 -3.92 -10.76
C ARG A 4 -12.84 -3.63 -10.64
N LYS A 5 -13.68 -4.29 -11.46
CA LYS A 5 -15.14 -4.14 -11.38
C LYS A 5 -15.73 -4.63 -10.06
N ARG A 6 -15.09 -5.62 -9.41
CA ARG A 6 -15.53 -6.11 -8.09
C ARG A 6 -15.22 -5.10 -6.99
N LEU A 7 -14.07 -4.43 -7.06
CA LEU A 7 -13.71 -3.35 -6.13
C LEU A 7 -14.65 -2.15 -6.31
N GLU A 8 -14.92 -1.75 -7.55
CA GLU A 8 -15.86 -0.66 -7.87
C GLU A 8 -17.28 -0.95 -7.34
N ALA A 9 -17.77 -2.19 -7.45
CA ALA A 9 -19.07 -2.57 -6.91
C ALA A 9 -19.15 -2.52 -5.36
N LEU A 10 -18.00 -2.53 -4.68
CA LEU A 10 -17.89 -2.36 -3.23
C LEU A 10 -17.60 -0.91 -2.84
N ASP A 11 -17.60 0.02 -3.80
CA ASP A 11 -17.17 1.42 -3.62
C ASP A 11 -15.73 1.55 -3.07
N LEU A 12 -14.87 0.60 -3.43
CA LEU A 12 -13.47 0.56 -3.03
C LEU A 12 -12.55 0.97 -4.18
N SER A 13 -11.57 1.81 -3.87
CA SER A 13 -10.44 2.14 -4.74
C SER A 13 -9.13 1.60 -4.16
N LEU A 14 -8.22 1.16 -5.03
CA LEU A 14 -6.88 0.76 -4.59
C LEU A 14 -6.06 2.02 -4.26
N PRO A 15 -5.41 2.08 -3.10
CA PRO A 15 -4.52 3.18 -2.76
C PRO A 15 -3.28 3.17 -3.65
N ALA A 16 -2.62 4.34 -3.75
CA ALA A 16 -1.29 4.40 -4.37
C ALA A 16 -0.29 3.56 -3.56
N PRO A 17 0.57 2.75 -4.21
CA PRO A 17 1.60 1.99 -3.53
C PRO A 17 2.53 2.92 -2.73
N ARG A 18 2.77 2.58 -1.47
CA ARG A 18 3.64 3.38 -0.60
C ARG A 18 5.09 2.86 -0.64
N LYS A 19 6.05 3.78 -0.59
CA LYS A 19 7.47 3.43 -0.48
C LYS A 19 7.77 2.81 0.90
N PRO A 20 8.59 1.75 0.97
CA PRO A 20 9.12 1.20 2.21
C PRO A 20 9.73 2.27 3.13
N ALA A 21 9.52 2.12 4.44
CA ALA A 21 10.06 3.05 5.44
C ALA A 21 11.58 2.92 5.64
N PHE A 22 12.17 1.80 5.22
CA PHE A 22 13.59 1.47 5.35
C PHE A 22 14.13 0.83 4.07
N SER A 23 15.38 0.38 4.09
CA SER A 23 16.09 -0.21 2.95
C SER A 23 15.68 -1.65 2.65
N TYR A 24 14.42 -1.85 2.26
CA TYR A 24 13.90 -3.11 1.74
C TYR A 24 12.98 -2.87 0.53
N GLN A 25 12.72 -3.92 -0.25
CA GLN A 25 11.84 -3.87 -1.42
C GLN A 25 10.38 -4.14 -0.99
N ALA A 26 9.43 -3.34 -1.46
CA ALA A 26 8.01 -3.54 -1.15
C ALA A 26 7.49 -4.88 -1.69
N VAL A 27 7.94 -5.24 -2.89
CA VAL A 27 7.63 -6.50 -3.57
C VAL A 27 8.90 -7.06 -4.19
N VAL A 28 9.12 -8.36 -4.03
CA VAL A 28 10.13 -9.13 -4.77
C VAL A 28 9.41 -10.22 -5.55
N VAL A 29 9.77 -10.38 -6.83
CA VAL A 29 9.26 -11.47 -7.67
C VAL A 29 10.40 -12.45 -7.90
N ASP A 30 10.18 -13.70 -7.53
CA ASP A 30 11.14 -14.79 -7.74
C ASP A 30 10.40 -16.06 -8.14
N GLN A 31 10.88 -16.74 -9.20
CA GLN A 31 10.28 -17.97 -9.74
C GLN A 31 8.76 -17.91 -9.99
N GLY A 32 8.25 -16.74 -10.42
CA GLY A 32 6.81 -16.54 -10.65
C GLY A 32 5.97 -16.33 -9.38
N LEU A 33 6.60 -16.27 -8.21
CA LEU A 33 5.97 -15.92 -6.94
C LEU A 33 6.27 -14.47 -6.56
N ALA A 34 5.23 -13.73 -6.19
CA ALA A 34 5.35 -12.37 -5.68
C ALA A 34 5.30 -12.38 -4.15
N TRP A 35 6.40 -11.98 -3.52
CA TRP A 35 6.54 -11.81 -2.08
C TRP A 35 6.27 -10.35 -1.73
N VAL A 36 5.15 -10.09 -1.04
CA VAL A 36 4.74 -8.74 -0.65
C VAL A 36 5.10 -8.51 0.81
N SER A 37 5.84 -7.44 1.09
CA SER A 37 6.17 -7.03 2.46
C SER A 37 4.91 -6.66 3.25
N GLY A 38 5.01 -6.66 4.59
CA GLY A 38 3.90 -6.32 5.48
C GLY A 38 3.19 -5.01 5.09
N GLN A 39 1.86 -5.07 5.00
CA GLN A 39 1.00 -3.93 4.69
C GLN A 39 0.30 -3.46 5.96
N LEU A 40 0.23 -2.14 6.13
CA LEU A 40 -0.53 -1.50 7.19
C LEU A 40 -1.82 -0.91 6.60
N PRO A 41 -2.89 -0.74 7.41
CA PRO A 41 -4.20 -0.29 6.94
C PRO A 41 -4.20 1.24 6.72
N TRP A 42 -3.40 1.70 5.77
CA TRP A 42 -3.35 3.11 5.38
C TRP A 42 -4.61 3.50 4.63
N GLN A 43 -5.22 4.62 5.02
CA GLN A 43 -6.26 5.29 4.23
C GLN A 43 -5.65 6.48 3.48
N GLY A 44 -6.07 6.67 2.23
CA GLY A 44 -5.49 7.68 1.33
C GLY A 44 -4.15 7.25 0.76
N GLY A 45 -3.89 7.58 -0.50
CA GLY A 45 -2.57 7.40 -1.10
C GLY A 45 -1.54 8.32 -0.43
N PHE A 46 -0.26 8.13 -0.76
CA PHE A 46 0.77 9.10 -0.37
C PHE A 46 0.89 10.16 -1.47
N ASP A 47 -0.06 11.10 -1.52
CA ASP A 47 -0.10 12.20 -2.50
C ASP A 47 0.82 13.36 -2.11
N GLY A 48 2.08 13.07 -1.79
CA GLY A 48 3.23 14.01 -1.83
C GLY A 48 3.21 15.27 -0.95
N PHE A 49 2.07 15.76 -0.47
CA PHE A 49 1.88 16.95 0.36
C PHE A 49 0.54 16.81 1.09
N GLY A 50 0.58 16.27 2.30
CA GLY A 50 -0.61 16.11 3.14
C GLY A 50 -0.21 15.69 4.55
N THR A 51 0.00 16.66 5.42
CA THR A 51 0.33 16.47 6.84
C THR A 51 -0.82 15.81 7.58
N HIS A 52 -0.69 14.51 7.88
CA HIS A 52 -1.16 13.96 9.15
C HIS A 52 -0.11 12.98 9.66
N ARG A 53 0.75 13.50 10.53
CA ARG A 53 1.76 12.74 11.27
C ARG A 53 1.04 11.94 12.36
N GLU A 54 0.62 10.71 12.06
CA GLU A 54 0.28 9.75 13.11
C GLU A 54 1.59 9.19 13.67
N SER A 55 1.92 9.62 14.89
CA SER A 55 3.09 9.20 15.65
C SER A 55 2.91 7.77 16.18
N TRP A 56 3.30 6.79 15.39
CA TRP A 56 3.49 5.41 15.86
C TRP A 56 4.90 4.95 15.49
N CYS A 57 5.90 5.57 16.11
CA CYS A 57 7.24 5.05 16.35
C CYS A 57 8.03 6.17 17.05
N GLY A 58 8.04 6.14 18.38
CA GLY A 58 8.92 6.96 19.20
C GLY A 58 9.28 6.14 20.43
N GLY A 59 10.57 5.86 20.59
CA GLY A 59 11.16 5.46 21.86
C GLY A 59 11.34 6.67 22.77
#